data_AF-A0A8T6P7C4-F1
#
_entry.id   AF-A0A8T6P7C4-F1
#
_cell.length_a   1.000
_cell.length_b   1.000
_cell.length_c   1.000
_cell.angle_alpha   90.00
_cell.angle_beta   90.00
_cell.angle_gamma   90.00
#
_symmetry.space_group_name_H-M   'P 1'
#
loop_
_entity.id
_entity.type
_entity.pdbx_description
1 polymer ?
#
loop_
_entity_poly.entity_id
_entity_poly.type
_entity_poly.pdbx_seq_one_letter_code
_entity_poly.pdbx_strand_id
1 'polypeptide(L)'
;MLTIDFLYYEGCPSHDVALDRLNTVLDEVGLSAQIHVTKVETDEQAQELRFPGSPTIRVEGQDIDPPDAAQVAYTLTCRAYRRPDGRITPLPTADLIRQALLAATQP
;
A
#
# COMPACT_ATOMS: atom_id res chain seq x y z
N MET A 1 7.28 10.68 13.51
CA MET A 1 5.89 10.41 13.08
C MET A 1 6.00 10.02 11.62
N LEU A 2 5.52 8.84 11.25
CA LEU A 2 5.69 8.30 9.89
C LEU A 2 4.68 8.95 8.94
N THR A 3 5.01 8.99 7.65
CA THR A 3 4.15 9.45 6.56
C THR A 3 3.76 8.24 5.75
N ILE A 4 2.47 8.03 5.52
CA ILE A 4 1.97 6.87 4.79
C ILE A 4 1.09 7.33 3.66
N ASP A 5 1.51 7.11 2.42
CA ASP A 5 0.70 7.40 1.24
C ASP A 5 -0.10 6.17 0.86
N PHE A 6 -1.41 6.28 0.94
CA PHE A 6 -2.38 5.25 0.58
C PHE A 6 -3.01 5.62 -0.77
N LEU A 7 -2.58 4.96 -1.83
CA LEU A 7 -3.12 5.17 -3.17
C LEU A 7 -4.15 4.09 -3.50
N TYR A 8 -5.33 4.50 -3.98
CA TYR A 8 -6.39 3.59 -4.37
C TYR A 8 -7.15 4.10 -5.58
N TYR A 9 -7.83 3.20 -6.31
CA TYR A 9 -8.76 3.59 -7.36
C TYR A 9 -10.19 3.29 -6.93
N GLU A 10 -11.14 4.10 -7.41
CA GLU A 10 -12.54 4.09 -6.97
C GLU A 10 -13.25 2.73 -7.18
N GLY A 11 -12.81 1.93 -8.15
CA GLY A 11 -13.40 0.62 -8.41
C GLY A 11 -12.96 -0.50 -7.46
N CYS A 12 -12.13 -0.22 -6.45
CA CYS A 12 -11.79 -1.19 -5.40
C CYS A 12 -12.62 -0.94 -4.13
N PRO A 13 -13.67 -1.74 -3.84
CA PRO A 13 -14.42 -1.64 -2.58
C PRO A 13 -13.58 -2.06 -1.35
N SER A 14 -12.40 -2.64 -1.57
CA SER A 14 -11.52 -3.16 -0.53
C SER A 14 -10.61 -2.11 0.12
N HIS A 15 -10.69 -0.84 -0.28
CA HIS A 15 -9.80 0.22 0.21
C HIS A 15 -10.03 0.56 1.70
N ASP A 16 -11.29 0.66 2.14
CA ASP A 16 -11.65 0.84 3.55
C ASP A 16 -11.04 -0.26 4.43
N VAL A 17 -11.14 -1.52 4.00
CA VAL A 17 -10.59 -2.67 4.74
C VAL A 17 -9.07 -2.60 4.85
N ALA A 18 -8.39 -2.10 3.81
CA ALA A 18 -6.95 -1.93 3.85
C ALA A 18 -6.53 -0.77 4.77
N LEU A 19 -7.31 0.32 4.81
CA LEU A 19 -7.07 1.48 5.68
C LEU A 19 -7.33 1.15 7.16
N ASP A 20 -8.40 0.43 7.48
CA ASP A 20 -8.70 -0.05 8.83
C ASP A 20 -7.60 -0.98 9.34
N ARG A 21 -7.15 -1.90 8.48
CA ARG A 21 -6.03 -2.80 8.77
C ARG A 21 -4.74 -2.04 9.02
N LEU A 22 -4.45 -1.00 8.24
CA LEU A 22 -3.28 -0.14 8.42
C LEU A 22 -3.31 0.54 9.80
N ASN A 23 -4.45 1.13 10.17
CA ASN A 23 -4.63 1.76 11.49
C ASN A 23 -4.50 0.76 12.63
N THR A 24 -5.09 -0.43 12.49
CA THR A 24 -4.97 -1.51 13.49
C THR A 24 -3.50 -1.88 13.71
N VAL A 25 -2.75 -2.10 12.62
CA VAL A 25 -1.34 -2.48 12.74
C VAL A 25 -0.52 -1.35 13.39
N LEU A 26 -0.78 -0.09 13.03
CA LEU A 26 -0.13 1.08 13.64
C LEU A 26 -0.35 1.13 15.16
N ASP A 27 -1.58 0.90 15.61
CA ASP A 27 -1.92 0.82 17.03
C ASP A 27 -1.21 -0.36 17.72
N GLU A 28 -1.21 -1.54 17.09
CA GLU A 28 -0.55 -2.75 17.62
C GLU A 28 0.97 -2.56 17.81
N VAL A 29 1.63 -1.83 16.90
CA VAL A 29 3.06 -1.52 17.01
C VAL A 29 3.34 -0.26 17.82
N GLY A 30 2.31 0.48 18.24
CA GLY A 30 2.43 1.73 18.99
C GLY A 30 3.09 2.86 18.19
N LEU A 31 2.93 2.88 16.87
CA LEU A 31 3.50 3.91 15.99
C LEU A 31 2.42 4.90 15.55
N SER A 32 2.79 6.18 15.54
CA SER A 32 1.93 7.25 15.01
C SER A 32 2.36 7.61 13.58
N ALA A 33 1.43 7.51 12.64
CA ALA A 33 1.64 7.85 11.25
C ALA A 33 0.53 8.77 10.68
N GLN A 34 0.90 9.62 9.74
CA GLN A 34 0.01 10.48 8.98
C GLN A 34 -0.33 9.78 7.65
N ILE A 35 -1.60 9.39 7.49
CA ILE A 35 -2.05 8.66 6.31
C ILE A 35 -2.60 9.64 5.27
N HIS A 36 -1.92 9.77 4.13
CA HIS A 36 -2.36 10.52 2.96
C HIS A 36 -3.08 9.62 1.98
N VAL A 37 -4.38 9.76 1.90
CA VAL A 37 -5.23 8.95 1.03
C VAL A 37 -5.38 9.65 -0.32
N THR A 38 -4.79 9.10 -1.37
CA THR A 38 -4.82 9.64 -2.74
C THR A 38 -5.64 8.74 -3.65
N LYS A 39 -6.66 9.31 -4.28
CA LYS A 39 -7.49 8.61 -5.26
C LYS A 39 -6.87 8.73 -6.65
N VAL A 40 -6.55 7.60 -7.28
CA VAL A 40 -6.04 7.51 -8.65
C VAL A 40 -7.19 7.16 -9.58
N GLU A 41 -7.57 8.06 -10.47
CA GLU A 41 -8.75 7.89 -11.35
C GLU A 41 -8.38 7.69 -12.82
N THR A 42 -7.15 8.00 -13.22
CA THR A 42 -6.69 7.94 -14.60
C THR A 42 -5.34 7.25 -14.71
N ASP A 43 -5.06 6.61 -15.85
CA ASP A 43 -3.75 6.03 -16.15
C ASP A 43 -2.64 7.09 -16.14
N GLU A 44 -2.92 8.33 -16.53
CA GLU A 44 -1.97 9.45 -16.42
C GLU A 44 -1.56 9.69 -14.97
N GLN A 45 -2.54 9.79 -14.04
CA GLN A 45 -2.24 9.89 -12.61
C GLN A 45 -1.51 8.66 -12.10
N ALA A 46 -1.85 7.47 -12.60
CA ALA A 46 -1.16 6.24 -12.23
C ALA A 46 0.33 6.31 -12.64
N GLN A 47 0.65 6.84 -13.83
CA GLN A 47 2.03 7.02 -14.26
C GLN A 47 2.78 8.09 -13.47
N GLU A 48 2.16 9.26 -13.25
CA GLU A 48 2.76 10.35 -12.47
C GLU A 48 3.07 9.91 -11.03
N LEU A 49 2.13 9.19 -10.41
CA LEU A 49 2.27 8.69 -9.05
C LEU A 49 3.04 7.38 -8.99
N ARG A 50 3.47 6.80 -10.12
CA ARG A 50 4.09 5.46 -10.21
C ARG A 50 3.27 4.39 -9.50
N PHE A 51 1.96 4.41 -9.71
CA PHE A 51 0.97 3.55 -9.09
C PHE A 51 0.96 2.18 -9.76
N PRO A 52 1.46 1.12 -9.11
CA PRO A 52 1.53 -0.22 -9.72
C PRO A 52 0.19 -0.96 -9.69
N GLY A 53 -0.82 -0.41 -9.01
CA GLY A 53 -2.16 -0.98 -8.87
C GLY A 53 -2.75 -0.75 -7.48
N SER A 54 -4.05 -0.99 -7.33
CA SER A 54 -4.75 -0.78 -6.05
C SER A 54 -4.87 -2.05 -5.22
N PRO A 55 -4.87 -1.93 -3.88
CA PRO A 55 -4.39 -0.78 -3.09
C PRO A 55 -2.87 -0.66 -3.21
N THR A 56 -2.31 0.54 -3.08
CA THR A 56 -0.87 0.76 -2.92
C THR A 56 -0.65 1.53 -1.62
N ILE A 57 0.28 1.04 -0.79
CA ILE A 57 0.65 1.68 0.47
C ILE A 57 2.15 1.96 0.42
N ARG A 58 2.52 3.20 0.71
CA ARG A 58 3.91 3.62 0.84
C ARG A 58 4.15 4.16 2.23
N VAL A 59 5.19 3.69 2.90
CA VAL A 59 5.60 4.17 4.22
C VAL A 59 6.88 4.96 4.03
N GLU A 60 6.90 6.22 4.43
CA GLU A 60 8.04 7.15 4.25
C GLU A 60 8.50 7.21 2.78
N GLY A 61 7.57 7.16 1.83
CA GLY A 61 7.84 7.13 0.39
C GLY A 61 8.32 5.77 -0.16
N GLN A 62 8.52 4.77 0.70
CA GLN A 62 8.90 3.41 0.34
C GLN A 62 7.66 2.52 0.18
N ASP A 63 7.48 1.89 -0.97
CA ASP A 63 6.38 0.93 -1.16
C ASP A 63 6.56 -0.29 -0.23
N ILE A 64 5.47 -0.73 0.42
CA ILE A 64 5.50 -1.89 1.31
C ILE A 64 5.84 -3.20 0.58
N ASP A 65 5.56 -3.24 -0.72
CA ASP A 65 5.87 -4.34 -1.63
C ASP A 65 6.48 -3.70 -2.88
N PRO A 66 7.78 -3.46 -3.01
CA PRO A 66 8.30 -2.82 -4.22
C PRO A 66 8.10 -3.75 -5.43
N PRO A 67 7.33 -3.35 -6.46
CA PRO A 67 7.24 -4.15 -7.67
C PRO A 67 8.58 -4.10 -8.42
N ASP A 68 8.87 -5.13 -9.20
CA ASP A 68 10.07 -5.15 -10.05
C ASP A 68 9.94 -4.04 -11.11
N ALA A 69 10.81 -3.02 -11.00
CA ALA A 69 10.74 -1.80 -11.81
C ALA A 69 10.84 -2.07 -13.33
N ALA A 70 11.38 -3.23 -13.73
CA ALA A 70 11.47 -3.61 -15.13
C ALA A 70 10.16 -4.22 -15.70
N GLN A 71 9.21 -4.60 -14.84
CA GLN A 71 8.02 -5.37 -15.24
C GLN A 71 6.69 -4.76 -14.79
N VAL A 72 6.71 -3.64 -14.06
CA VAL A 72 5.47 -3.03 -13.58
C VAL A 72 4.91 -2.05 -14.60
N ALA A 73 3.66 -2.28 -14.99
CA ALA A 73 2.87 -1.31 -15.73
C ALA A 73 2.11 -0.43 -14.72
N TYR A 74 2.27 0.89 -14.84
CA TYR A 74 1.52 1.84 -14.02
C TYR A 74 0.17 2.11 -14.68
N THR A 75 -0.83 1.32 -14.31
CA THR A 75 -2.19 1.40 -14.86
C THR A 75 -3.24 1.24 -13.76
N LEU A 76 -4.50 1.52 -14.08
CA LEU A 76 -5.64 1.29 -13.17
C LEU A 76 -5.96 -0.21 -13.03
N THR A 77 -5.02 -0.96 -12.46
CA THR A 77 -5.11 -2.40 -12.25
C THR A 77 -5.25 -2.77 -10.77
N CYS A 78 -5.78 -3.97 -10.50
CA CYS A 78 -5.75 -4.55 -9.16
C CYS A 78 -4.39 -5.18 -8.89
N ARG A 79 -3.87 -4.95 -7.69
CA ARG A 79 -2.57 -5.44 -7.28
C ARG A 79 -2.68 -6.80 -6.59
N ALA A 80 -1.81 -7.74 -6.96
CA ALA A 80 -1.73 -9.05 -6.35
C ALA A 80 -0.67 -9.08 -5.24
N TYR A 81 -1.09 -9.25 -4.00
CA TYR A 81 -0.22 -9.40 -2.84
C TYR A 81 -0.07 -10.87 -2.46
N ARG A 82 1.17 -11.32 -2.25
CA ARG A 82 1.45 -12.67 -1.78
C ARG A 82 1.35 -12.72 -0.26
N ARG A 83 0.50 -13.60 0.25
CA ARG A 83 0.41 -13.90 1.68
C ARG A 83 1.50 -14.88 2.09
N PRO A 84 1.92 -14.88 3.37
CA PRO A 84 2.83 -15.91 3.90
C PRO A 84 2.25 -17.34 3.79
N ASP A 85 0.92 -17.48 3.72
CA ASP A 85 0.20 -18.76 3.47
C ASP A 85 0.29 -19.24 2.00
N GLY A 86 1.01 -18.52 1.13
CA GLY A 86 1.12 -18.83 -0.31
C GLY A 86 -0.07 -18.39 -1.17
N ARG A 87 -1.16 -17.94 -0.55
CA ARG A 87 -2.33 -17.39 -1.27
C ARG A 87 -2.04 -16.00 -1.84
N ILE A 88 -2.65 -15.70 -2.99
CA ILE A 88 -2.66 -14.35 -3.56
C ILE A 88 -3.94 -13.64 -3.11
N THR A 89 -3.82 -12.38 -2.70
CA THR A 89 -4.94 -11.55 -2.29
C THR A 89 -4.85 -10.18 -2.96
N PRO A 90 -5.98 -9.56 -3.34
CA PRO A 90 -5.99 -8.26 -3.99
C PRO A 90 -5.81 -7.08 -3.00
N LEU A 91 -5.43 -7.35 -1.75
CA LEU A 91 -5.27 -6.34 -0.70
C LEU A 91 -4.03 -6.66 0.17
N PRO A 92 -3.29 -5.64 0.62
CA PRO A 92 -2.10 -5.83 1.43
C PRO A 92 -2.44 -6.51 2.76
N THR A 93 -1.57 -7.42 3.20
CA THR A 93 -1.76 -8.12 4.47
C THR A 93 -1.22 -7.30 5.64
N ALA A 94 -1.76 -7.57 6.84
CA ALA A 94 -1.35 -6.87 8.06
C ALA A 94 0.15 -7.09 8.35
N ASP A 95 0.64 -8.30 8.09
CA ASP A 95 2.05 -8.66 8.25
C ASP A 95 2.96 -7.80 7.36
N LEU A 96 2.58 -7.63 6.09
CA LEU A 96 3.32 -6.84 5.11
C LEU A 96 3.36 -5.35 5.48
N ILE A 97 2.23 -4.82 5.94
CA ILE A 97 2.14 -3.46 6.50
C ILE A 97 3.04 -3.34 7.73
N ARG A 98 2.96 -4.31 8.65
CA ARG A 98 3.77 -4.33 9.88
C ARG A 98 5.26 -4.34 9.59
N GLN A 99 5.69 -5.19 8.66
CA GLN A 99 7.09 -5.28 8.24
C GLN A 99 7.56 -3.95 7.65
N ALA A 100 6.77 -3.29 6.81
CA ALA A 100 7.14 -2.01 6.24
C ALA A 100 7.21 -0.89 7.30
N LEU A 101 6.27 -0.87 8.26
CA LEU A 101 6.30 0.07 9.38
C LEU A 101 7.54 -0.14 10.24
N LEU A 102 7.85 -1.39 10.59
CA LEU A 102 9.04 -1.73 11.36
C LEU A 102 10.31 -1.34 10.59
N ALA A 103 10.39 -1.68 9.30
CA ALA A 103 11.51 -1.31 8.44
C ALA A 103 11.72 0.21 8.37
N ALA A 104 10.63 0.99 8.28
CA ALA A 104 10.70 2.45 8.30
C ALA A 104 11.14 3.03 9.66
N THR A 105 10.99 2.29 10.75
CA THR A 105 11.52 2.67 12.07
C THR A 105 12.96 2.23 12.32
N GLN A 106 13.51 1.34 11.48
CA GLN A 106 14.88 0.88 11.61
C GLN A 106 15.82 1.76 10.74
N PRO A 107 16.83 2.42 11.33
CA PRO A 107 17.75 3.30 10.63
C PRO A 107 18.79 2.56 9.77
#